data_AF-A0A524FDP4-F1
#
_entry.id   AF-A0A524FDP4-F1
#
_cell.length_a   1.000
_cell.length_b   1.000
_cell.length_c   1.000
_cell.angle_alpha   90.00
_cell.angle_beta   90.00
_cell.angle_gamma   90.00
#
_symmetry.space_group_name_H-M   'P 1'
#
loop_
_entity.id
_entity.type
_entity.pdbx_description
1 polymer ?
#
loop_
_entity_poly.entity_id
_entity_poly.type
_entity_poly.pdbx_seq_one_letter_code
_entity_poly.pdbx_strand_id
1 'polypeptide(L)'
;MEHKTLSLEYDKNLINKILDDIEMRYIVLFLYVVRNDLFKDLNDQEIIDSYERVLILDDVFKGNLLTFWKRSFLEIAVDLGLLRNIRSMREFEAKEDDFIVKLGDETIEIKQNTIIVPEELLFAMIKKKFKFLTKRNFNLALTRLKGVRCEISTAIHPFIFEIGANDYCLSNDLYYIIDQFGNIYQAIKMEITIEGFYERFKEIKDEIEKFIKIFDPLLNTKNFIKIINKAIEENKDIINYLKDENIKLPDKFDIDNIKNEAPICKDWNSKLMQLLNFRYKMETINDKLIKIKSYYSGKNKKYNYMNFIENVSFNENNIVDEIQDDLIALRREIIEINNTLSNFTEKDMKLLNLDYERFIITSGDE
;
A
#
# COMPACT_ATOMS: atom_id res chain seq x y z
N MET A 1 -8.99 11.28 -41.61
CA MET A 1 -8.33 9.96 -41.62
C MET A 1 -9.08 9.11 -40.60
N GLU A 2 -9.54 7.90 -40.93
CA GLU A 2 -10.20 7.04 -39.95
C GLU A 2 -9.14 6.51 -38.97
N HIS A 3 -9.12 7.04 -37.76
CA HIS A 3 -8.28 6.56 -36.66
C HIS A 3 -8.72 5.15 -36.24
N LYS A 4 -7.88 4.14 -36.52
CA LYS A 4 -8.16 2.71 -36.29
C LYS A 4 -7.21 2.04 -35.29
N THR A 5 -5.97 2.53 -35.19
CA THR A 5 -4.91 1.98 -34.33
C THR A 5 -4.75 2.83 -33.09
N LEU A 6 -4.51 2.24 -31.92
CA LEU A 6 -4.32 3.02 -30.70
C LEU A 6 -3.08 3.91 -30.83
N SER A 7 -3.18 5.20 -30.51
CA SER A 7 -2.04 6.13 -30.60
C SER A 7 -2.13 7.26 -29.57
N LEU A 8 -0.98 7.82 -29.18
CA LEU A 8 -0.96 8.95 -28.25
C LEU A 8 -1.60 10.22 -28.83
N GLU A 9 -1.53 10.45 -30.14
CA GLU A 9 -2.09 11.65 -30.77
C GLU A 9 -3.60 11.75 -30.56
N TYR A 10 -4.31 10.62 -30.70
CA TYR A 10 -5.78 10.57 -30.62
C TYR A 10 -6.29 10.02 -29.28
N ASP A 11 -5.57 9.11 -28.62
CA ASP A 11 -6.07 8.33 -27.48
C ASP A 11 -5.38 8.65 -26.15
N LYS A 12 -4.53 9.69 -26.06
CA LYS A 12 -3.85 10.04 -24.79
C LYS A 12 -4.81 10.19 -23.61
N ASN A 13 -5.96 10.83 -23.82
CA ASN A 13 -6.97 10.99 -22.77
C ASN A 13 -7.62 9.66 -22.36
N LEU A 14 -7.86 8.78 -23.35
CA LEU A 14 -8.39 7.44 -23.11
C LEU A 14 -7.41 6.62 -22.27
N ILE A 15 -6.13 6.59 -22.67
CA ILE A 15 -5.08 5.86 -21.95
C ILE A 15 -4.92 6.40 -20.53
N ASN A 16 -4.91 7.72 -20.35
CA ASN A 16 -4.89 8.34 -19.03
C ASN A 16 -6.07 7.90 -18.16
N LYS A 17 -7.29 7.91 -18.69
CA LYS A 17 -8.48 7.44 -17.95
C LYS A 17 -8.37 6.00 -17.51
N ILE A 18 -7.82 5.12 -18.36
CA ILE A 18 -7.62 3.71 -18.03
C ILE A 18 -6.53 3.54 -16.96
N LEU A 19 -5.41 4.26 -17.06
CA LEU A 19 -4.34 4.19 -16.06
C LEU A 19 -4.68 4.94 -14.76
N ASP A 20 -5.67 5.83 -14.77
CA ASP A 20 -6.19 6.49 -13.57
C ASP A 20 -7.23 5.63 -12.83
N ASP A 21 -7.85 4.66 -13.51
CA ASP A 21 -8.69 3.63 -12.89
C ASP A 21 -7.78 2.56 -12.26
N ILE A 22 -7.70 2.57 -10.92
CA ILE A 22 -6.76 1.76 -10.14
C ILE A 22 -6.91 0.25 -10.45
N GLU A 23 -8.14 -0.23 -10.70
CA GLU A 23 -8.42 -1.65 -10.93
C GLU A 23 -7.89 -2.08 -12.30
N MET A 24 -8.06 -1.23 -13.31
CA MET A 24 -7.57 -1.45 -14.66
C MET A 24 -6.07 -1.25 -14.78
N ARG A 25 -5.55 -0.20 -14.14
CA ARG A 25 -4.15 0.17 -14.17
C ARG A 25 -3.28 -1.02 -13.79
N TYR A 26 -3.51 -1.63 -12.63
CA TYR A 26 -2.61 -2.70 -12.16
C TYR A 26 -2.67 -3.94 -13.04
N ILE A 27 -3.77 -4.23 -13.73
CA ILE A 27 -3.81 -5.28 -14.75
C ILE A 27 -2.82 -4.96 -15.88
N VAL A 28 -2.95 -3.76 -16.47
CA VAL A 28 -2.09 -3.30 -17.56
C VAL A 28 -0.61 -3.30 -17.15
N LEU A 29 -0.30 -2.71 -16.00
CA LEU A 29 1.08 -2.56 -15.56
C LEU A 29 1.72 -3.89 -15.15
N PHE A 30 0.98 -4.83 -14.54
CA PHE A 30 1.56 -6.13 -14.20
C PHE A 30 1.80 -6.99 -15.44
N LEU A 31 0.88 -6.96 -16.41
CA LEU A 31 1.11 -7.60 -17.72
C LEU A 31 2.32 -6.98 -18.42
N TYR A 32 2.49 -5.65 -18.32
CA TYR A 32 3.69 -4.97 -18.83
C TYR A 32 4.96 -5.44 -18.13
N VAL A 33 5.00 -5.47 -16.79
CA VAL A 33 6.19 -5.88 -16.02
C VAL A 33 6.56 -7.32 -16.34
N VAL A 34 5.58 -8.21 -16.48
CA VAL A 34 5.82 -9.59 -16.95
C VAL A 34 6.44 -9.58 -18.35
N ARG A 35 5.86 -8.83 -19.28
CA ARG A 35 6.36 -8.76 -20.66
C ARG A 35 7.77 -8.17 -20.76
N ASN A 36 7.96 -6.99 -20.17
CA ASN A 36 9.16 -6.16 -20.35
C ASN A 36 10.25 -6.47 -19.33
N ASP A 37 9.94 -6.39 -18.05
CA ASP A 37 10.96 -6.46 -17.01
C ASP A 37 11.43 -7.88 -16.79
N LEU A 38 10.51 -8.85 -16.79
CA LEU A 38 10.80 -10.26 -16.59
C LEU A 38 11.32 -10.93 -17.88
N PHE A 39 10.65 -10.74 -19.02
CA PHE A 39 10.98 -11.45 -20.28
C PHE A 39 11.59 -10.59 -21.39
N LYS A 40 11.87 -9.30 -21.16
CA LYS A 40 12.53 -8.40 -22.13
C LYS A 40 11.83 -8.33 -23.49
N ASP A 41 10.49 -8.40 -23.49
CA ASP A 41 9.67 -8.47 -24.70
C ASP A 41 10.12 -9.60 -25.64
N LEU A 42 10.58 -10.72 -25.06
CA LEU A 42 11.12 -11.89 -25.75
C LEU A 42 12.38 -11.62 -26.60
N ASN A 43 13.07 -10.50 -26.38
CA ASN A 43 14.31 -10.18 -27.10
C ASN A 43 15.55 -10.90 -26.54
N ASP A 44 15.44 -11.53 -25.37
CA ASP A 44 16.53 -12.29 -24.74
C ASP A 44 16.16 -13.78 -24.66
N GLN A 45 16.63 -14.56 -25.64
CA GLN A 45 16.37 -16.00 -25.72
C GLN A 45 16.98 -16.77 -24.54
N GLU A 46 18.08 -16.30 -23.96
CA GLU A 46 18.71 -16.95 -22.80
C GLU A 46 17.76 -16.92 -21.60
N ILE A 47 17.04 -15.81 -21.40
CA ILE A 47 16.03 -15.70 -20.35
C ILE A 47 14.90 -16.72 -20.58
N ILE A 48 14.39 -16.81 -21.81
CA ILE A 48 13.30 -17.73 -22.17
C ILE A 48 13.73 -19.18 -21.90
N ASP A 49 14.89 -19.59 -22.44
CA ASP A 49 15.41 -20.94 -22.27
C ASP A 49 15.65 -21.28 -20.79
N SER A 50 16.15 -20.32 -20.01
CA SER A 50 16.39 -20.51 -18.58
C SER A 50 15.09 -20.68 -17.78
N TYR A 51 14.04 -19.97 -18.17
CA TYR A 51 12.72 -20.07 -17.57
C TYR A 51 12.08 -21.43 -17.87
N GLU A 52 12.04 -21.82 -19.14
CA GLU A 52 11.49 -23.11 -19.58
C GLU A 52 12.23 -24.30 -18.96
N ARG A 53 13.56 -24.22 -18.82
CA ARG A 53 14.36 -25.25 -18.13
C ARG A 53 13.95 -25.49 -16.68
N VAL A 54 13.50 -24.45 -15.97
CA VAL A 54 13.00 -24.61 -14.61
C VAL A 54 11.61 -25.24 -14.60
N LEU A 55 10.76 -24.91 -15.57
CA LEU A 55 9.38 -25.42 -15.63
C LEU A 55 9.28 -26.92 -15.92
N ILE A 56 10.30 -27.52 -16.54
CA ILE A 56 10.33 -28.96 -16.84
C ILE A 56 10.87 -29.82 -15.68
N LEU A 57 11.31 -29.21 -14.58
CA LEU A 57 11.81 -29.95 -13.42
C LEU A 57 10.65 -30.47 -12.57
N ASP A 58 10.75 -31.71 -12.10
CA ASP A 58 9.75 -32.31 -11.20
C ASP A 58 9.69 -31.58 -9.86
N ASP A 59 10.87 -31.34 -9.26
CA ASP A 59 11.06 -30.53 -8.06
C ASP A 59 12.02 -29.38 -8.37
N VAL A 60 11.63 -28.17 -8.03
CA VAL A 60 12.45 -26.97 -8.21
C VAL A 60 13.14 -26.65 -6.89
N PHE A 61 14.47 -26.80 -6.84
CA PHE A 61 15.27 -26.41 -5.68
C PHE A 61 15.85 -25.01 -5.85
N LYS A 62 16.15 -24.33 -4.74
CA LYS A 62 16.85 -23.03 -4.75
C LYS A 62 18.12 -23.08 -5.60
N GLY A 63 18.91 -24.14 -5.49
CA GLY A 63 20.14 -24.34 -6.27
C GLY A 63 19.88 -24.37 -7.79
N ASN A 64 18.74 -24.91 -8.23
CA ASN A 64 18.38 -24.87 -9.65
C ASN A 64 18.11 -23.43 -10.12
N LEU A 65 17.36 -22.67 -9.33
CA LEU A 65 17.04 -21.28 -9.65
C LEU A 65 18.29 -20.41 -9.70
N LEU A 66 19.21 -20.56 -8.74
CA LEU A 66 20.49 -19.84 -8.74
C LEU A 66 21.39 -20.23 -9.93
N THR A 67 21.25 -21.45 -10.44
CA THR A 67 22.02 -21.94 -11.59
C THR A 67 21.47 -21.42 -12.91
N PHE A 68 20.15 -21.40 -13.06
CA PHE A 68 19.50 -21.09 -14.33
C PHE A 68 19.09 -19.62 -14.46
N TRP A 69 18.57 -19.01 -13.39
CA TRP A 69 18.05 -17.65 -13.47
C TRP A 69 19.08 -16.63 -13.03
N LYS A 70 19.25 -15.59 -13.85
CA LYS A 70 20.01 -14.39 -13.48
C LYS A 70 19.37 -13.75 -12.24
N ARG A 71 20.20 -13.15 -11.38
CA ARG A 71 19.75 -12.49 -10.14
C ARG A 71 18.60 -11.50 -10.39
N SER A 72 18.70 -10.68 -11.44
CA SER A 72 17.65 -9.71 -11.79
C SER A 72 16.31 -10.36 -12.11
N PHE A 73 16.30 -11.49 -12.82
CA PHE A 73 15.09 -12.24 -13.13
C PHE A 73 14.46 -12.80 -11.85
N LEU A 74 15.29 -13.39 -10.99
CA LEU A 74 14.87 -13.96 -9.72
C LEU A 74 14.27 -12.91 -8.78
N GLU A 75 14.89 -11.72 -8.70
CA GLU A 75 14.37 -10.58 -7.93
C GLU A 75 12.97 -10.18 -8.39
N ILE A 76 12.75 -10.06 -9.71
CA ILE A 76 11.44 -9.73 -10.28
C ILE A 76 10.43 -10.87 -10.04
N ALA A 77 10.83 -12.12 -10.24
CA ALA A 77 9.97 -13.29 -10.03
C ALA A 77 9.49 -13.40 -8.57
N VAL A 78 10.37 -13.13 -7.60
CA VAL A 78 10.03 -13.08 -6.17
C VAL A 78 9.12 -11.90 -5.85
N ASP A 79 9.42 -10.73 -6.41
CA ASP A 79 8.64 -9.51 -6.23
C ASP A 79 7.21 -9.69 -6.76
N LEU A 80 7.04 -10.27 -7.94
CA LEU A 80 5.75 -10.64 -8.52
C LEU A 80 5.06 -11.77 -7.75
N GLY A 81 5.81 -12.61 -7.04
CA GLY A 81 5.28 -13.72 -6.25
C GLY A 81 5.04 -14.98 -7.07
N LEU A 82 5.83 -15.20 -8.11
CA LEU A 82 5.85 -16.45 -8.90
C LEU A 82 6.35 -17.64 -8.06
N LEU A 83 7.19 -17.37 -7.05
CA LEU A 83 7.65 -18.35 -6.06
C LEU A 83 6.71 -18.32 -4.84
N ARG A 84 5.80 -19.29 -4.73
CA ARG A 84 4.66 -19.26 -3.78
C ARG A 84 5.06 -19.34 -2.31
N ASN A 85 6.15 -20.04 -2.01
CA ASN A 85 6.66 -20.24 -0.66
C ASN A 85 7.84 -19.32 -0.29
N ILE A 86 8.05 -18.25 -1.06
CA ILE A 86 9.08 -17.24 -0.83
C ILE A 86 8.43 -15.85 -0.86
N ARG A 87 8.58 -15.07 0.22
CA ARG A 87 7.96 -13.76 0.37
C ARG A 87 8.86 -12.62 -0.08
N SER A 88 10.17 -12.82 -0.02
CA SER A 88 11.18 -11.79 -0.32
C SER A 88 12.52 -12.40 -0.72
N MET A 89 13.37 -11.59 -1.37
CA MET A 89 14.73 -12.00 -1.72
C MET A 89 15.58 -12.31 -0.50
N ARG A 90 15.43 -11.56 0.59
CA ARG A 90 16.11 -11.86 1.86
C ARG A 90 15.74 -13.25 2.40
N GLU A 91 14.46 -13.61 2.31
CA GLU A 91 14.02 -14.96 2.70
C GLU A 91 14.62 -16.01 1.79
N PHE A 92 14.61 -15.79 0.47
CA PHE A 92 15.21 -16.67 -0.52
C PHE A 92 16.70 -16.92 -0.26
N GLU A 93 17.46 -15.85 -0.05
CA GLU A 93 18.89 -15.90 0.22
C GLU A 93 19.20 -16.69 1.51
N ALA A 94 18.33 -16.60 2.52
CA ALA A 94 18.51 -17.31 3.79
C ALA A 94 18.19 -18.82 3.75
N LYS A 95 17.54 -19.33 2.68
CA LYS A 95 17.28 -20.77 2.52
C LYS A 95 18.54 -21.54 2.10
N GLU A 96 18.58 -22.83 2.39
CA GLU A 96 19.61 -23.73 1.87
C GLU A 96 19.35 -24.07 0.39
N ASP A 97 20.38 -24.51 -0.34
CA ASP A 97 20.29 -24.74 -1.78
C ASP A 97 19.35 -25.89 -2.16
N ASP A 98 19.16 -26.85 -1.26
CA ASP A 98 18.23 -27.98 -1.37
C ASP A 98 16.80 -27.64 -0.88
N PHE A 99 16.52 -26.37 -0.57
CA PHE A 99 15.16 -25.95 -0.26
C PHE A 99 14.27 -26.04 -1.49
N ILE A 100 13.16 -26.80 -1.38
CA ILE A 100 12.15 -26.91 -2.43
C ILE A 100 11.38 -25.59 -2.55
N VAL A 101 11.48 -24.97 -3.72
CA VAL A 101 10.74 -23.79 -4.12
C VAL A 101 9.48 -24.23 -4.87
N LYS A 102 8.33 -23.73 -4.41
CA LYS A 102 7.03 -24.04 -5.02
C LYS A 102 6.69 -23.00 -6.07
N LEU A 103 6.59 -23.43 -7.33
CA LEU A 103 5.91 -22.68 -8.38
C LEU A 103 4.38 -22.78 -8.16
N GLY A 104 3.60 -21.87 -8.76
CA GLY A 104 2.14 -21.98 -8.74
C GLY A 104 1.63 -23.15 -9.59
N ASP A 105 0.41 -23.61 -9.31
CA ASP A 105 -0.28 -24.63 -10.13
C ASP A 105 -0.40 -24.19 -11.60
N GLU A 106 -0.55 -22.88 -11.81
CA GLU A 106 -0.45 -22.22 -13.10
C GLU A 106 0.73 -21.24 -13.09
N THR A 107 1.40 -21.12 -14.23
CA THR A 107 2.58 -20.26 -14.43
C THR A 107 2.44 -19.45 -15.74
N ILE A 108 3.38 -18.54 -15.99
CA ILE A 108 3.39 -17.74 -17.22
C ILE A 108 3.76 -18.67 -18.39
N GLU A 109 3.01 -18.60 -19.49
CA GLU A 109 3.29 -19.38 -20.68
C GLU A 109 3.87 -18.51 -21.79
N ILE A 110 4.78 -19.06 -22.58
CA ILE A 110 5.29 -18.44 -23.80
C ILE A 110 4.85 -19.31 -24.97
N LYS A 111 3.93 -18.79 -25.80
CA LYS A 111 3.40 -19.50 -26.98
C LYS A 111 3.50 -18.60 -28.20
N GLN A 112 4.13 -19.08 -29.27
CA GLN A 112 4.20 -18.39 -30.57
C GLN A 112 4.59 -16.91 -30.44
N ASN A 113 5.68 -16.63 -29.71
CA ASN A 113 6.17 -15.28 -29.40
C ASN A 113 5.17 -14.38 -28.65
N THR A 114 4.25 -14.98 -27.88
CA THR A 114 3.32 -14.26 -27.01
C THR A 114 3.51 -14.71 -25.58
N ILE A 115 3.63 -13.75 -24.67
CA ILE A 115 3.65 -13.99 -23.23
C ILE A 115 2.22 -13.98 -22.72
N ILE A 116 1.83 -15.08 -22.09
CA ILE A 116 0.47 -15.39 -21.70
C ILE A 116 0.45 -15.57 -20.18
N VAL A 117 -0.40 -14.80 -19.50
CA VAL A 117 -0.51 -14.80 -18.05
C VAL A 117 -1.89 -15.32 -17.64
N PRO A 118 -1.97 -16.45 -16.93
CA PRO A 118 -3.24 -16.98 -16.42
C PRO A 118 -3.94 -16.01 -15.46
N GLU A 119 -5.27 -16.00 -15.49
CA GLU A 119 -6.12 -15.09 -14.71
C GLU A 119 -5.83 -15.16 -13.21
N GLU A 120 -5.77 -16.37 -12.67
CA GLU A 120 -5.56 -16.60 -11.23
C GLU A 120 -4.16 -16.18 -10.79
N LEU A 121 -3.16 -16.40 -11.66
CA LEU A 121 -1.81 -15.92 -11.42
C LEU A 121 -1.76 -14.39 -11.42
N LEU A 122 -2.33 -13.74 -12.44
CA LEU A 122 -2.37 -12.27 -12.54
C LEU A 122 -3.10 -11.65 -11.34
N PHE A 123 -4.25 -12.19 -10.97
CA PHE A 123 -4.99 -11.75 -9.80
C PHE A 123 -4.15 -11.91 -8.52
N ALA A 124 -3.50 -13.06 -8.33
CA ALA A 124 -2.67 -13.30 -7.16
C ALA A 124 -1.45 -12.35 -7.09
N MET A 125 -0.80 -12.07 -8.22
CA MET A 125 0.33 -11.13 -8.31
C MET A 125 -0.08 -9.74 -7.83
N ILE A 126 -1.21 -9.22 -8.34
CA ILE A 126 -1.70 -7.88 -7.99
C ILE A 126 -2.21 -7.87 -6.54
N LYS A 127 -3.06 -8.84 -6.15
CA LYS A 127 -3.66 -8.94 -4.81
C LYS A 127 -2.62 -9.12 -3.71
N LYS A 128 -1.48 -9.74 -4.00
CA LYS A 128 -0.37 -9.86 -3.04
C LYS A 128 0.08 -8.48 -2.58
N LYS A 129 0.16 -7.51 -3.50
CA LYS A 129 0.67 -6.15 -3.27
C LYS A 129 -0.43 -5.13 -2.95
N PHE A 130 -1.61 -5.29 -3.53
CA PHE A 130 -2.70 -4.32 -3.45
C PHE A 130 -3.95 -4.99 -2.87
N LYS A 131 -4.11 -4.89 -1.54
CA LYS A 131 -5.14 -5.62 -0.79
C LYS A 131 -6.57 -5.18 -1.08
N PHE A 132 -6.79 -4.00 -1.65
CA PHE A 132 -8.14 -3.50 -1.96
C PHE A 132 -8.78 -4.24 -3.14
N LEU A 133 -8.01 -4.84 -4.05
CA LEU A 133 -8.54 -5.46 -5.26
C LEU A 133 -9.37 -6.70 -4.94
N THR A 134 -10.64 -6.73 -5.33
CA THR A 134 -11.50 -7.91 -5.18
C THR A 134 -11.58 -8.69 -6.49
N LYS A 135 -11.87 -10.01 -6.43
CA LYS A 135 -12.01 -10.83 -7.65
C LYS A 135 -13.11 -10.29 -8.57
N ARG A 136 -14.22 -9.81 -8.00
CA ARG A 136 -15.31 -9.16 -8.75
C ARG A 136 -14.80 -7.96 -9.54
N ASN A 137 -14.11 -7.03 -8.87
CA ASN A 137 -13.62 -5.80 -9.48
C ASN A 137 -12.54 -6.08 -10.53
N PHE A 138 -11.66 -7.04 -10.25
CA PHE A 138 -10.66 -7.53 -11.21
C PHE A 138 -11.31 -8.07 -12.49
N ASN A 139 -12.31 -8.95 -12.38
CA ASN A 139 -13.00 -9.51 -13.55
C ASN A 139 -13.77 -8.44 -14.37
N LEU A 140 -14.36 -7.46 -13.68
CA LEU A 140 -14.99 -6.31 -14.33
C LEU A 140 -13.96 -5.45 -15.08
N ALA A 141 -12.79 -5.22 -14.49
CA ALA A 141 -11.71 -4.48 -15.11
C ALA A 141 -11.14 -5.21 -16.33
N LEU A 142 -10.92 -6.54 -16.25
CA LEU A 142 -10.53 -7.38 -17.39
C LEU A 142 -11.53 -7.25 -18.55
N THR A 143 -12.82 -7.38 -18.25
CA THR A 143 -13.88 -7.25 -19.26
C THR A 143 -13.84 -5.90 -19.96
N ARG A 144 -13.66 -4.80 -19.21
CA ARG A 144 -13.58 -3.45 -19.77
C ARG A 144 -12.30 -3.22 -20.58
N LEU A 145 -11.17 -3.82 -20.18
CA LEU A 145 -9.88 -3.70 -20.88
C LEU A 145 -9.82 -4.45 -22.21
N LYS A 146 -10.63 -5.51 -22.39
CA LYS A 146 -10.74 -6.25 -23.67
C LYS A 146 -11.30 -5.39 -24.82
N GLY A 147 -12.01 -4.31 -24.52
CA GLY A 147 -12.62 -3.47 -25.55
C GLY A 147 -12.88 -2.05 -25.06
N VAL A 148 -11.89 -1.18 -25.25
CA VAL A 148 -11.98 0.23 -24.86
C VAL A 148 -12.39 1.06 -26.06
N ARG A 149 -13.57 1.68 -26.01
CA ARG A 149 -14.10 2.49 -27.12
C ARG A 149 -13.29 3.78 -27.29
N CYS A 150 -12.82 4.05 -28.51
CA CYS A 150 -12.17 5.31 -28.85
C CYS A 150 -13.12 6.50 -28.62
N GLU A 151 -12.58 7.62 -28.16
CA GLU A 151 -13.36 8.84 -27.91
C GLU A 151 -13.61 9.64 -29.21
N ILE A 152 -12.77 9.45 -30.22
CA ILE A 152 -12.74 10.28 -31.45
C ILE A 152 -13.24 9.50 -32.68
N SER A 153 -13.21 8.17 -32.64
CA SER A 153 -13.65 7.31 -33.75
C SER A 153 -14.57 6.17 -33.27
N THR A 154 -15.08 5.39 -34.22
CA THR A 154 -15.84 4.15 -33.93
C THR A 154 -14.93 2.97 -33.59
N ALA A 155 -13.61 3.16 -33.53
CA ALA A 155 -12.67 2.10 -33.19
C ALA A 155 -12.86 1.61 -31.75
N ILE A 156 -12.56 0.33 -31.54
CA ILE A 156 -12.48 -0.29 -30.23
C ILE A 156 -11.05 -0.78 -30.07
N HIS A 157 -10.35 -0.25 -29.07
CA HIS A 157 -8.96 -0.59 -28.78
C HIS A 157 -8.92 -1.64 -27.66
N PRO A 158 -8.51 -2.88 -27.95
CA PRO A 158 -8.22 -3.85 -26.90
C PRO A 158 -6.92 -3.44 -26.20
N PHE A 159 -6.98 -3.21 -24.89
CA PHE A 159 -5.79 -2.92 -24.09
C PHE A 159 -5.10 -4.23 -23.68
N ILE A 160 -5.89 -5.29 -23.51
CA ILE A 160 -5.45 -6.66 -23.30
C ILE A 160 -6.20 -7.58 -24.26
N PHE A 161 -5.63 -8.75 -24.54
CA PHE A 161 -6.31 -9.85 -25.24
C PHE A 161 -6.53 -11.02 -24.29
N GLU A 162 -7.64 -11.72 -24.50
CA GLU A 162 -7.90 -13.03 -23.89
C GLU A 162 -7.55 -14.11 -24.91
N ILE A 163 -6.70 -15.04 -24.51
CA ILE A 163 -6.30 -16.20 -25.30
C ILE A 163 -6.89 -17.42 -24.62
N GLY A 164 -7.77 -18.14 -25.30
CA GLY A 164 -8.52 -19.24 -24.68
C GLY A 164 -9.59 -18.73 -23.71
N ALA A 165 -9.70 -19.35 -22.53
CA ALA A 165 -10.79 -19.10 -21.59
C ALA A 165 -10.43 -18.21 -20.39
N ASN A 166 -9.16 -18.17 -19.98
CA ASN A 166 -8.73 -17.45 -18.77
C ASN A 166 -7.28 -16.93 -18.86
N ASP A 167 -6.71 -16.82 -20.06
CA ASP A 167 -5.32 -16.38 -20.20
C ASP A 167 -5.24 -15.02 -20.89
N TYR A 168 -4.33 -14.17 -20.42
CA TYR A 168 -4.29 -12.77 -20.81
C TYR A 168 -2.92 -12.34 -21.31
N CYS A 169 -2.89 -11.49 -22.32
CA CYS A 169 -1.68 -10.79 -22.76
C CYS A 169 -1.94 -9.29 -22.98
N LEU A 170 -0.89 -8.49 -22.82
CA LEU A 170 -0.94 -7.05 -23.08
C LEU A 170 -0.96 -6.78 -24.59
N SER A 171 -1.80 -5.86 -25.06
CA SER A 171 -1.77 -5.47 -26.47
C SER A 171 -0.43 -4.84 -26.88
N ASN A 172 0.03 -5.11 -28.10
CA ASN A 172 1.28 -4.55 -28.63
C ASN A 172 1.21 -3.02 -28.71
N ASP A 173 0.10 -2.47 -29.20
CA ASP A 173 -0.06 -1.02 -29.33
C ASP A 173 0.09 -0.33 -27.97
N LEU A 174 -0.60 -0.85 -26.94
CA LEU A 174 -0.49 -0.27 -25.60
C LEU A 174 0.91 -0.47 -25.01
N TYR A 175 1.52 -1.65 -25.20
CA TYR A 175 2.88 -1.94 -24.74
C TYR A 175 3.88 -0.88 -25.24
N TYR A 176 3.94 -0.67 -26.57
CA TYR A 176 4.90 0.29 -27.15
C TYR A 176 4.56 1.75 -26.83
N ILE A 177 3.31 2.07 -26.52
CA ILE A 177 2.95 3.41 -26.04
C ILE A 177 3.45 3.61 -24.61
N ILE A 178 3.19 2.69 -23.69
CA ILE A 178 3.55 2.88 -22.29
C ILE A 178 5.06 2.73 -22.04
N ASP A 179 5.76 1.94 -22.85
CA ASP A 179 7.23 1.80 -22.81
C ASP A 179 7.96 3.14 -23.04
N GLN A 180 7.37 4.05 -23.83
CA GLN A 180 7.94 5.37 -24.08
C GLN A 180 8.04 6.24 -22.82
N PHE A 181 7.25 5.96 -21.78
CA PHE A 181 7.27 6.71 -20.53
C PHE A 181 8.31 6.18 -19.53
N GLY A 182 9.01 5.09 -19.86
CA GLY A 182 10.17 4.60 -19.11
C GLY A 182 9.88 3.39 -18.22
N ASN A 183 10.42 3.41 -17.00
CA ASN A 183 10.47 2.30 -16.08
C ASN A 183 9.19 2.17 -15.23
N ILE A 184 8.20 1.48 -15.80
CA ILE A 184 6.94 1.14 -15.12
C ILE A 184 7.16 0.34 -13.84
N TYR A 185 8.14 -0.59 -13.84
CA TYR A 185 8.41 -1.42 -12.66
C TYR A 185 8.87 -0.58 -11.46
N GLN A 186 9.67 0.45 -11.69
CA GLN A 186 10.09 1.40 -10.65
C GLN A 186 8.90 2.19 -10.10
N ALA A 187 7.99 2.65 -10.96
CA ALA A 187 6.76 3.34 -10.53
C ALA A 187 5.89 2.45 -9.63
N ILE A 188 5.68 1.19 -10.02
CA ILE A 188 4.94 0.22 -9.19
C ILE A 188 5.67 -0.04 -7.86
N LYS A 189 7.00 -0.19 -7.86
CA LYS A 189 7.77 -0.38 -6.62
C LYS A 189 7.60 0.79 -5.65
N MET A 190 7.56 2.02 -6.16
CA MET A 190 7.31 3.19 -5.35
C MET A 190 5.92 3.15 -4.71
N GLU A 191 4.88 2.86 -5.50
CA GLU A 191 3.52 2.72 -4.98
C GLU A 191 3.40 1.62 -3.92
N ILE A 192 3.99 0.45 -4.16
CA ILE A 192 3.99 -0.66 -3.20
C ILE A 192 4.64 -0.23 -1.88
N THR A 193 5.72 0.55 -1.95
CA THR A 193 6.43 1.05 -0.76
C THR A 193 5.55 2.02 0.03
N ILE A 194 4.88 2.95 -0.68
CA ILE A 194 3.95 3.91 -0.07
C ILE A 194 2.74 3.19 0.55
N GLU A 195 2.15 2.21 -0.13
CA GLU A 195 1.00 1.46 0.39
C GLU A 195 1.40 0.57 1.57
N GLY A 196 2.54 -0.13 1.51
CA GLY A 196 3.04 -0.92 2.63
C GLY A 196 3.34 -0.06 3.87
N PHE A 197 3.79 1.18 3.67
CA PHE A 197 3.92 2.15 4.75
C PHE A 197 2.56 2.53 5.33
N TYR A 198 1.58 2.83 4.47
CA TYR A 198 0.23 3.23 4.87
C TYR A 198 -0.49 2.14 5.66
N GLU A 199 -0.31 0.86 5.30
CA GLU A 199 -0.82 -0.28 6.07
C GLU A 199 -0.26 -0.29 7.51
N ARG A 200 1.07 -0.16 7.66
CA ARG A 200 1.74 -0.10 8.97
C ARG A 200 1.27 1.10 9.81
N PHE A 201 1.15 2.25 9.16
CA PHE A 201 0.63 3.48 9.77
C PHE A 201 -0.77 3.26 10.33
N LYS A 202 -1.65 2.62 9.56
CA LYS A 202 -3.03 2.35 9.97
C LYS A 202 -3.09 1.40 11.16
N GLU A 203 -2.28 0.34 11.19
CA GLU A 203 -2.21 -0.60 12.32
C GLU A 203 -1.92 0.14 13.64
N ILE A 204 -0.92 1.02 13.64
CA ILE A 204 -0.52 1.79 14.83
C ILE A 204 -1.60 2.82 15.21
N LYS A 205 -2.23 3.46 14.22
CA LYS A 205 -3.34 4.39 14.46
C LYS A 205 -4.52 3.68 15.13
N ASP A 206 -4.92 2.53 14.60
CA ASP A 206 -6.02 1.72 15.12
C ASP A 206 -5.71 1.24 16.55
N GLU A 207 -4.45 0.93 16.85
CA GLU A 207 -3.99 0.57 18.20
C GLU A 207 -4.06 1.73 19.20
N ILE A 208 -3.62 2.93 18.81
CA ILE A 208 -3.77 4.15 19.64
C ILE A 208 -5.24 4.41 19.93
N GLU A 209 -6.11 4.36 18.92
CA GLU A 209 -7.54 4.55 19.09
C GLU A 209 -8.14 3.49 20.03
N LYS A 210 -7.69 2.24 19.93
CA LYS A 210 -8.10 1.16 20.84
C LYS A 210 -7.71 1.47 22.29
N PHE A 211 -6.50 1.94 22.56
CA PHE A 211 -6.09 2.33 23.91
C PHE A 211 -6.88 3.53 24.43
N ILE A 212 -7.15 4.54 23.60
CA ILE A 212 -7.99 5.69 23.99
C ILE A 212 -9.39 5.23 24.40
N LYS A 213 -9.98 4.23 23.71
CA LYS A 213 -11.30 3.68 24.07
C LYS A 213 -11.35 3.06 25.48
N ILE A 214 -10.22 2.60 26.01
CA ILE A 214 -10.14 2.05 27.38
C ILE A 214 -10.38 3.18 28.40
N PHE A 215 -9.83 4.37 28.14
CA PHE A 215 -10.07 5.54 28.97
C PHE A 215 -11.50 6.02 28.80
N ASP A 216 -11.90 6.37 27.57
CA ASP A 216 -13.29 6.67 27.28
C ASP A 216 -13.55 6.65 25.75
N PRO A 217 -14.60 5.95 25.28
CA PRO A 217 -14.91 5.88 23.86
C PRO A 217 -15.31 7.23 23.25
N LEU A 218 -15.87 8.16 24.04
CA LEU A 218 -16.27 9.49 23.55
C LEU A 218 -15.08 10.29 23.03
N LEU A 219 -13.89 10.07 23.58
CA LEU A 219 -12.67 10.75 23.16
C LEU A 219 -12.32 10.48 21.69
N ASN A 220 -12.77 9.37 21.11
CA ASN A 220 -12.58 9.03 19.69
C ASN A 220 -13.74 9.49 18.78
N THR A 221 -14.71 10.22 19.30
CA THR A 221 -15.77 10.77 18.47
C THR A 221 -15.27 12.02 17.72
N LYS A 222 -15.80 12.25 16.52
CA LYS A 222 -15.37 13.35 15.64
C LYS A 222 -15.36 14.72 16.32
N ASN A 223 -16.35 15.00 17.16
CA ASN A 223 -16.45 16.28 17.87
C ASN A 223 -15.32 16.45 18.90
N PHE A 224 -15.09 15.41 19.71
CA PHE A 224 -14.00 15.39 20.69
C PHE A 224 -12.63 15.48 20.02
N ILE A 225 -12.39 14.70 18.95
CA ILE A 225 -11.13 14.75 18.20
C ILE A 225 -10.83 16.18 17.75
N LYS A 226 -11.82 16.87 17.16
CA LYS A 226 -11.65 18.25 16.68
C LYS A 226 -11.24 19.20 17.80
N ILE A 227 -11.89 19.11 18.96
CA ILE A 227 -11.65 20.02 20.09
C ILE A 227 -10.33 19.69 20.79
N ILE A 228 -10.00 18.40 20.94
CA ILE A 228 -8.72 17.94 21.47
C ILE A 228 -7.56 18.40 20.58
N ASN A 229 -7.68 18.25 19.26
CA ASN A 229 -6.64 18.70 18.33
C ASN A 229 -6.42 20.22 18.45
N LYS A 230 -7.51 20.99 18.53
CA LYS A 230 -7.44 22.45 18.75
C LYS A 230 -6.76 22.80 20.08
N ALA A 231 -7.05 22.06 21.16
CA ALA A 231 -6.38 22.27 22.44
C ALA A 231 -4.86 22.06 22.34
N ILE A 232 -4.44 21.00 21.64
CA ILE A 232 -3.03 20.69 21.40
C ILE A 232 -2.37 21.80 20.56
N GLU A 233 -3.02 22.25 19.49
CA GLU A 233 -2.54 23.36 18.63
C GLU A 233 -2.37 24.68 19.41
N GLU A 234 -3.30 24.98 20.32
CA GLU A 234 -3.27 26.18 21.16
C GLU A 234 -2.42 26.04 22.43
N ASN A 235 -1.73 24.91 22.63
CA ASN A 235 -0.97 24.56 23.84
C ASN A 235 -1.80 24.71 25.14
N LYS A 236 -3.07 24.34 25.10
CA LYS A 236 -3.99 24.36 26.24
C LYS A 236 -4.06 23.00 26.92
N ASP A 237 -4.42 23.01 28.21
CA ASP A 237 -4.78 21.77 28.91
C ASP A 237 -6.02 21.16 28.25
N ILE A 238 -5.90 19.91 27.82
CA ILE A 238 -6.93 19.25 26.99
C ILE A 238 -8.22 19.07 27.78
N ILE A 239 -8.15 18.66 29.05
CA ILE A 239 -9.34 18.35 29.84
C ILE A 239 -10.07 19.63 30.22
N ASN A 240 -9.35 20.67 30.65
CA ASN A 240 -9.94 21.96 30.95
C ASN A 240 -10.55 22.60 29.69
N TYR A 241 -9.87 22.51 28.54
CA TYR A 241 -10.41 23.02 27.29
C TYR A 241 -11.71 22.31 26.86
N LEU A 242 -11.81 20.99 27.10
CA LEU A 242 -13.05 20.24 26.88
C LEU A 242 -14.19 20.71 27.81
N LYS A 243 -13.89 21.02 29.08
CA LYS A 243 -14.87 21.58 30.03
C LYS A 243 -15.32 22.98 29.57
N ASP A 244 -14.40 23.85 29.17
CA ASP A 244 -14.67 25.22 28.71
C ASP A 244 -15.58 25.26 27.47
N GLU A 245 -15.43 24.28 26.57
CA GLU A 245 -16.28 24.11 25.38
C GLU A 245 -17.63 23.44 25.71
N ASN A 246 -18.00 23.35 26.99
CA ASN A 246 -19.24 22.74 27.50
C ASN A 246 -19.45 21.28 27.04
N ILE A 247 -18.36 20.54 26.84
CA ILE A 247 -18.48 19.11 26.54
C ILE A 247 -18.77 18.36 27.84
N LYS A 248 -19.86 17.59 27.83
CA LYS A 248 -20.17 16.69 28.95
C LYS A 248 -19.15 15.55 28.99
N LEU A 249 -18.23 15.65 29.96
CA LEU A 249 -17.30 14.57 30.31
C LEU A 249 -17.88 13.72 31.43
N PRO A 250 -17.55 12.42 31.50
CA PRO A 250 -17.80 11.61 32.68
C PRO A 250 -17.09 12.15 33.93
N ASP A 251 -17.62 11.85 35.10
CA ASP A 251 -17.14 12.36 36.39
C ASP A 251 -15.66 12.04 36.66
N LYS A 252 -15.13 10.96 36.07
CA LYS A 252 -13.70 10.60 36.19
C LYS A 252 -12.72 11.64 35.60
N PHE A 253 -13.22 12.57 34.79
CA PHE A 253 -12.45 13.69 34.24
C PHE A 253 -12.62 14.98 35.05
N ASP A 254 -13.33 14.94 36.18
CA ASP A 254 -13.48 16.11 37.05
C ASP A 254 -12.27 16.31 37.97
N ILE A 255 -11.17 16.72 37.36
CA ILE A 255 -9.82 16.85 37.96
C ILE A 255 -9.78 17.82 39.17
N ASP A 256 -10.71 18.77 39.25
CA ASP A 256 -10.71 19.81 40.31
C ASP A 256 -11.11 19.26 41.68
N ASN A 257 -11.83 18.13 41.71
CA ASN A 257 -12.29 17.45 42.93
C ASN A 257 -11.39 16.26 43.35
N ILE A 258 -10.34 15.98 42.59
CA ILE A 258 -9.49 14.80 42.77
C ILE A 258 -8.17 15.23 43.44
N LYS A 259 -7.66 14.43 44.40
CA LYS A 259 -6.32 14.60 44.99
C LYS A 259 -5.23 14.39 43.91
N ASN A 260 -5.02 15.37 43.04
CA ASN A 260 -4.17 15.35 41.84
C ASN A 260 -2.70 14.99 42.08
N GLU A 261 -2.27 14.99 43.34
CA GLU A 261 -0.93 14.59 43.72
C GLU A 261 -0.74 13.07 43.78
N ALA A 262 -1.83 12.29 43.85
CA ALA A 262 -1.78 10.84 43.96
C ALA A 262 -1.06 10.21 42.74
N PRO A 263 -0.16 9.22 42.95
CA PRO A 263 0.58 8.58 41.87
C PRO A 263 -0.31 7.99 40.78
N ILE A 264 -1.46 7.41 41.16
CA ILE A 264 -2.42 6.81 40.22
C ILE A 264 -3.03 7.85 39.28
N CYS A 265 -3.39 9.04 39.77
CA CYS A 265 -3.94 10.13 38.96
C CYS A 265 -2.90 10.67 37.99
N LYS A 266 -1.64 10.80 38.44
CA LYS A 266 -0.52 11.23 37.58
C LYS A 266 -0.24 10.23 36.48
N ASP A 267 -0.19 8.93 36.79
CA ASP A 267 0.05 7.88 35.80
C ASP A 267 -1.11 7.81 34.78
N TRP A 268 -2.36 7.81 35.26
CA TRP A 268 -3.56 7.82 34.41
C TRP A 268 -3.57 9.03 33.46
N ASN A 269 -3.38 10.24 33.99
CA ASN A 269 -3.40 11.45 33.18
C ASN A 269 -2.24 11.48 32.18
N SER A 270 -1.02 11.12 32.60
CA SER A 270 0.16 11.14 31.73
C SER A 270 0.00 10.19 30.52
N LYS A 271 -0.51 8.98 30.75
CA LYS A 271 -0.75 8.00 29.68
C LYS A 271 -1.89 8.43 28.75
N LEU A 272 -2.98 8.97 29.30
CA LEU A 272 -4.05 9.53 28.48
C LEU A 272 -3.53 10.66 27.59
N MET A 273 -2.84 11.65 28.18
CA MET A 273 -2.28 12.78 27.44
C MET A 273 -1.29 12.32 26.37
N GLN A 274 -0.46 11.33 26.66
CA GLN A 274 0.47 10.75 25.69
C GLN A 274 -0.27 10.12 24.49
N LEU A 275 -1.32 9.34 24.74
CA LEU A 275 -2.13 8.74 23.67
C LEU A 275 -2.85 9.79 22.82
N LEU A 276 -3.43 10.83 23.44
CA LEU A 276 -4.08 11.92 22.71
C LEU A 276 -3.09 12.69 21.82
N ASN A 277 -1.88 12.96 22.32
CA ASN A 277 -0.80 13.56 21.55
C ASN A 277 -0.33 12.65 20.41
N PHE A 278 -0.18 11.34 20.64
CA PHE A 278 0.13 10.39 19.57
C PHE A 278 -0.93 10.39 18.49
N ARG A 279 -2.22 10.36 18.85
CA ARG A 279 -3.30 10.44 17.85
C ARG A 279 -3.22 11.72 17.02
N TYR A 280 -2.96 12.87 17.64
CA TYR A 280 -2.77 14.13 16.92
C TYR A 280 -1.57 14.07 15.95
N LYS A 281 -0.43 13.53 16.40
CA LYS A 281 0.73 13.30 15.52
C LYS A 281 0.39 12.38 14.35
N MET A 282 -0.41 11.33 14.58
CA MET A 282 -0.83 10.41 13.52
C MET A 282 -1.70 11.10 12.45
N GLU A 283 -2.53 12.09 12.82
CA GLU A 283 -3.25 12.90 11.82
C GLU A 283 -2.27 13.74 10.97
N THR A 284 -1.25 14.33 11.59
CA THR A 284 -0.22 15.10 10.85
C THR A 284 0.56 14.21 9.88
N ILE A 285 0.91 12.99 10.32
CA ILE A 285 1.56 11.98 9.47
C ILE A 285 0.65 11.56 8.32
N ASN A 286 -0.65 11.37 8.57
CA ASN A 286 -1.63 11.04 7.54
C ASN A 286 -1.68 12.11 6.45
N ASP A 287 -1.71 13.39 6.83
CA ASP A 287 -1.72 14.50 5.87
C ASP A 287 -0.47 14.52 4.99
N LYS A 288 0.71 14.25 5.57
CA LYS A 288 1.96 14.10 4.83
C LYS A 288 1.91 12.90 3.87
N LEU A 289 1.37 11.75 4.30
CA LEU A 289 1.19 10.57 3.44
C LEU A 289 0.22 10.83 2.29
N ILE A 290 -0.87 11.56 2.53
CA ILE A 290 -1.81 11.97 1.48
C ILE A 290 -1.11 12.86 0.45
N LYS A 291 -0.24 13.77 0.88
CA LYS A 291 0.59 14.58 -0.03
C LYS A 291 1.53 13.72 -0.87
N ILE A 292 2.18 12.72 -0.31
CA ILE A 292 3.02 11.78 -1.06
C ILE A 292 2.17 11.01 -2.09
N LYS A 293 1.02 10.45 -1.68
CA LYS A 293 0.10 9.76 -2.60
C LYS A 293 -0.45 10.66 -3.71
N SER A 294 -0.54 11.97 -3.45
CA SER A 294 -1.00 12.95 -4.44
C SER A 294 -0.09 13.06 -5.67
N TYR A 295 1.12 12.51 -5.66
CA TYR A 295 1.93 12.47 -6.88
C TYR A 295 1.24 11.68 -8.02
N TYR A 296 0.47 10.64 -7.70
CA TYR A 296 -0.09 9.72 -8.71
C TYR A 296 -1.57 9.34 -8.50
N SER A 297 -2.17 9.71 -7.36
CA SER A 297 -3.51 9.26 -6.98
C SER A 297 -4.30 10.31 -6.19
N GLY A 298 -5.62 10.12 -6.13
CA GLY A 298 -6.55 11.00 -5.41
C GLY A 298 -7.08 12.16 -6.25
N LYS A 299 -8.01 12.92 -5.65
CA LYS A 299 -8.72 14.03 -6.34
C LYS A 299 -7.80 15.19 -6.70
N ASN A 300 -6.78 15.43 -5.88
CA ASN A 300 -5.84 16.55 -6.03
C ASN A 300 -4.49 16.07 -6.57
N LYS A 301 -4.48 15.03 -7.40
CA LYS A 301 -3.23 14.47 -7.90
C LYS A 301 -2.46 15.48 -8.74
N LYS A 302 -1.14 15.52 -8.58
CA LYS A 302 -0.22 16.40 -9.31
C LYS A 302 -0.04 15.95 -10.75
N TYR A 303 0.06 14.63 -10.95
CA TYR A 303 0.29 14.03 -12.26
C TYR A 303 -0.82 13.06 -12.63
N ASN A 304 -1.11 12.96 -13.93
CA ASN A 304 -1.74 11.75 -14.45
C ASN A 304 -0.75 10.59 -14.32
N TYR A 305 -1.23 9.36 -14.42
CA TYR A 305 -0.37 8.22 -14.14
C TYR A 305 0.78 8.04 -15.15
N MET A 306 0.60 8.38 -16.43
CA MET A 306 1.69 8.32 -17.43
C MET A 306 2.83 9.29 -17.08
N ASN A 307 2.49 10.53 -16.73
CA ASN A 307 3.47 11.54 -16.30
C ASN A 307 4.16 11.11 -14.99
N PHE A 308 3.46 10.43 -14.08
CA PHE A 308 4.08 9.88 -12.88
C PHE A 308 5.14 8.81 -13.21
N ILE A 309 4.84 7.89 -14.15
CA ILE A 309 5.82 6.90 -14.64
C ILE A 309 7.06 7.64 -15.17
N GLU A 310 6.87 8.61 -16.06
CA GLU A 310 7.95 9.38 -16.67
C GLU A 310 8.82 10.09 -15.61
N ASN A 311 8.17 10.82 -14.69
CA ASN A 311 8.86 11.56 -13.64
C ASN A 311 9.67 10.63 -12.72
N VAL A 312 9.11 9.48 -12.34
CA VAL A 312 9.83 8.48 -11.51
C VAL A 312 10.98 7.83 -12.27
N SER A 313 10.77 7.53 -13.55
CA SER A 313 11.75 6.82 -14.39
C SER A 313 13.01 7.64 -14.62
N PHE A 314 12.85 8.94 -14.86
CA PHE A 314 13.96 9.86 -15.13
C PHE A 314 14.38 10.68 -13.89
N ASN A 315 13.78 10.38 -12.74
CA ASN A 315 13.92 11.15 -11.50
C ASN A 315 13.78 12.66 -11.71
N GLU A 316 12.78 13.07 -12.50
CA GLU A 316 12.54 14.48 -12.79
C GLU A 316 12.27 15.24 -11.49
N ASN A 317 12.93 16.39 -11.32
CA ASN A 317 12.87 17.19 -10.10
C ASN A 317 13.20 16.42 -8.81
N ASN A 318 13.99 15.34 -8.89
CA ASN A 318 14.35 14.48 -7.76
C ASN A 318 13.14 13.85 -7.05
N ILE A 319 12.02 13.62 -7.75
CA ILE A 319 10.80 13.07 -7.15
C ILE A 319 11.02 11.75 -6.39
N VAL A 320 11.93 10.89 -6.88
CA VAL A 320 12.22 9.60 -6.24
C VAL A 320 12.89 9.84 -4.89
N ASP A 321 13.85 10.76 -4.84
CA ASP A 321 14.58 11.11 -3.63
C ASP A 321 13.66 11.84 -2.64
N GLU A 322 12.83 12.78 -3.11
CA GLU A 322 11.83 13.47 -2.28
C GLU A 322 10.88 12.49 -1.59
N ILE A 323 10.29 11.56 -2.35
CA ILE A 323 9.38 10.56 -1.80
C ILE A 323 10.10 9.66 -0.79
N GLN A 324 11.34 9.24 -1.10
CA GLN A 324 12.12 8.40 -0.19
C GLN A 324 12.46 9.11 1.11
N ASP A 325 12.95 10.34 1.05
CA ASP A 325 13.31 11.14 2.21
C ASP A 325 12.10 11.44 3.09
N ASP A 326 10.97 11.79 2.48
CA ASP A 326 9.71 12.00 3.19
C ASP A 326 9.25 10.71 3.90
N LEU A 327 9.28 9.56 3.21
CA LEU A 327 8.93 8.27 3.81
C LEU A 327 9.88 7.87 4.94
N ILE A 328 11.18 8.15 4.82
CA ILE A 328 12.18 7.88 5.86
C ILE A 328 11.91 8.76 7.08
N ALA A 329 11.62 10.05 6.88
CA ALA A 329 11.29 10.97 7.96
C ALA A 329 10.03 10.51 8.71
N LEU A 330 8.96 10.20 7.97
CA LEU A 330 7.72 9.66 8.53
C LEU A 330 7.95 8.34 9.27
N ARG A 331 8.81 7.47 8.74
CA ARG A 331 9.14 6.20 9.38
C ARG A 331 9.76 6.42 10.76
N ARG A 332 10.65 7.40 10.91
CA ARG A 332 11.27 7.71 12.21
C ARG A 332 10.22 8.16 13.21
N GLU A 333 9.31 9.05 12.81
CA GLU A 333 8.20 9.52 13.65
C GLU A 333 7.31 8.34 14.11
N ILE A 334 6.92 7.44 13.19
CA ILE A 334 6.11 6.28 13.51
C ILE A 334 6.83 5.30 14.43
N ILE A 335 8.12 5.03 14.21
CA ILE A 335 8.92 4.12 15.05
C ILE A 335 8.99 4.63 16.50
N GLU A 336 9.17 5.94 16.70
CA GLU A 336 9.20 6.55 18.02
C GLU A 336 7.88 6.33 18.78
N ILE A 337 6.75 6.57 18.10
CA ILE A 337 5.41 6.32 18.64
C ILE A 337 5.25 4.84 18.99
N ASN A 338 5.58 3.96 18.04
CA ASN A 338 5.41 2.51 18.17
C ASN A 338 6.25 1.91 19.31
N ASN A 339 7.50 2.34 19.47
CA ASN A 339 8.38 1.90 20.56
C ASN A 339 7.84 2.30 21.94
N THR A 340 7.15 3.44 22.01
CA THR A 340 6.49 3.84 23.24
C THR A 340 5.22 3.04 23.47
N LEU A 341 4.41 2.88 22.42
CA LEU A 341 3.15 2.13 22.44
C LEU A 341 3.37 0.66 22.82
N SER A 342 4.47 0.04 22.40
CA SER A 342 4.79 -1.36 22.71
C SER A 342 5.00 -1.63 24.20
N ASN A 343 5.20 -0.59 25.02
CA ASN A 343 5.25 -0.72 26.47
C ASN A 343 3.86 -0.77 27.11
N PHE A 344 2.80 -0.54 26.32
CA PHE A 344 1.42 -0.61 26.79
C PHE A 344 0.84 -1.98 26.47
N THR A 345 0.15 -2.58 27.45
CA THR A 345 -0.68 -3.75 27.22
C THR A 345 -2.13 -3.40 27.49
N GLU A 346 -3.05 -4.02 26.74
CA GLU A 346 -4.49 -3.81 26.96
C GLU A 346 -4.92 -4.12 28.40
N LYS A 347 -4.29 -5.13 29.02
CA LYS A 347 -4.54 -5.51 30.40
C LYS A 347 -4.12 -4.40 31.37
N ASP A 348 -2.90 -3.89 31.24
CA ASP A 348 -2.36 -2.89 32.17
C ASP A 348 -3.11 -1.57 32.05
N MET A 349 -3.48 -1.18 30.83
CA MET A 349 -4.27 0.03 30.58
C MET A 349 -5.69 -0.08 31.16
N LYS A 350 -6.32 -1.26 31.07
CA LYS A 350 -7.63 -1.51 31.70
C LYS A 350 -7.54 -1.48 33.21
N LEU A 351 -6.52 -2.12 33.80
CA LEU A 351 -6.30 -2.12 35.25
C LEU A 351 -6.08 -0.69 35.76
N LEU A 352 -5.23 0.08 35.09
CA LEU A 352 -4.99 1.48 35.41
C LEU A 352 -6.30 2.29 35.40
N ASN A 353 -7.12 2.15 34.37
CA ASN A 353 -8.38 2.88 34.28
C ASN A 353 -9.37 2.48 35.40
N LEU A 354 -9.47 1.18 35.70
CA LEU A 354 -10.33 0.68 36.78
C LEU A 354 -9.86 1.13 38.17
N ASP A 355 -8.55 1.07 38.43
CA ASP A 355 -7.99 1.47 39.71
C ASP A 355 -8.09 2.99 39.93
N TYR A 356 -7.95 3.77 38.85
CA TYR A 356 -8.25 5.21 38.87
C TYR A 356 -9.73 5.49 39.17
N GLU A 357 -10.67 4.81 38.49
CA GLU A 357 -12.10 4.97 38.76
C GLU A 357 -12.47 4.58 40.19
N ARG A 358 -11.90 3.49 40.73
CA ARG A 358 -12.06 3.10 42.14
C ARG A 358 -11.53 4.17 43.08
N PHE A 359 -10.35 4.71 42.80
CA PHE A 359 -9.73 5.75 43.62
C PHE A 359 -10.62 6.97 43.74
N ILE A 360 -11.25 7.41 42.64
CA ILE A 360 -12.18 8.56 42.64
C ILE A 360 -13.39 8.27 43.50
N ILE A 361 -14.00 7.08 43.34
CA ILE A 361 -15.18 6.68 44.13
C ILE A 361 -14.83 6.70 45.63
N THR A 362 -13.73 6.06 46.03
CA THR A 362 -13.34 5.98 47.44
C THR A 362 -12.86 7.30 48.03
N SER A 363 -12.37 8.23 47.19
CA SER A 363 -11.88 9.54 47.65
C SER A 363 -12.98 10.60 47.69
N GLY A 364 -14.11 10.38 47.03
CA GLY A 364 -15.28 11.26 47.06
C GLY A 364 -16.28 10.95 48.19
N ASP A 365 -16.07 9.84 48.91
CA ASP A 365 -16.84 9.45 50.11
C ASP A 365 -16.21 9.97 51.43
N GLU A 366 -15.08 10.71 51.36
CA GLU A 366 -14.49 11.52 52.46
C GLU A 366 -14.88 12.99 52.32
#